data_AF-A0AA35UFQ2-F1
#
_entry.id   AF-A0AA35UFQ2-F1
#
_cell.length_a   1.000
_cell.length_b   1.000
_cell.length_c   1.000
_cell.angle_alpha   90.00
_cell.angle_beta   90.00
_cell.angle_gamma   90.00
#
_symmetry.space_group_name_H-M   'P 1'
#
loop_
_entity.id
_entity.type
_entity.pdbx_description
1 polymer ?
#
loop_
_entity_poly.entity_id
_entity_poly.type
_entity_poly.pdbx_seq_one_letter_code
_entity_poly.pdbx_strand_id
1 'polypeptide(L)'
;MRDKSGRFMKGHSGNAGGRPKDEHNIAALARSYSMEAIETLVELMRNARDDRVRGTAAQALLDRGFGKPKVEIQNTNADFRDALEQVQKRMRQMNRS
;
A
#
# COMPACT_ATOMS: atom_id res chain seq x y z
N MET A 1 3.30 24.67 18.31
CA MET A 1 3.44 26.11 18.03
C MET A 1 3.93 26.27 16.59
N ARG A 2 3.31 27.15 15.79
CA ARG A 2 3.66 27.36 14.38
C ARG A 2 4.14 28.80 14.17
N ASP A 3 5.01 29.01 13.18
CA ASP A 3 5.42 30.34 12.76
C ASP A 3 4.35 31.00 11.87
N LYS A 4 4.58 32.27 11.50
CA LYS A 4 3.67 33.06 10.64
C LYS A 4 3.52 32.50 9.22
N SER A 5 4.39 31.59 8.80
CA SER A 5 4.32 30.86 7.53
C SER A 5 3.62 29.50 7.65
N GLY A 6 3.12 29.17 8.85
CA GLY A 6 2.44 27.92 9.15
C GLY A 6 3.38 26.73 9.41
N ARG A 7 4.70 26.91 9.39
CA ARG A 7 5.66 25.84 9.68
C ARG A 7 5.71 25.59 11.18
N PHE A 8 5.96 24.33 11.56
CA PHE A 8 6.21 24.01 12.95
C PHE A 8 7.54 24.62 13.41
N MET A 9 7.52 25.30 14.55
CA MET A 9 8.74 25.84 15.12
C MET A 9 9.66 24.72 15.61
N LYS A 10 10.97 24.94 15.57
CA LYS A 10 11.97 23.97 16.07
C LYS A 10 11.64 23.58 17.52
N GLY A 11 11.54 22.27 17.77
CA GLY A 11 11.12 21.72 19.08
C GLY A 11 9.62 21.52 19.27
N HIS A 12 8.78 22.00 18.34
CA HIS A 12 7.35 21.68 18.32
C HIS A 12 7.05 20.76 17.14
N SER A 13 6.50 19.58 17.43
CA SER A 13 5.99 18.65 16.42
C SER A 13 4.46 18.71 16.38
N GLY A 14 3.87 18.48 15.21
CA GLY A 14 2.43 18.24 15.09
C GLY A 14 1.97 16.95 15.76
N ASN A 15 2.90 16.03 15.98
CA ASN A 15 2.68 14.80 16.71
C ASN A 15 3.62 14.73 17.92
N ALA A 16 3.45 15.65 18.87
CA ALA A 16 4.29 15.71 20.07
C ALA A 16 4.12 14.48 20.98
N GLY A 17 2.96 13.82 20.94
CA GLY A 17 2.67 12.60 21.70
C GLY A 17 3.10 11.29 21.02
N GLY A 18 3.44 11.31 19.73
CA GLY A 18 3.82 10.12 18.98
C GLY A 18 2.75 9.01 19.03
N ARG A 19 3.14 7.78 18.67
CA ARG A 19 2.33 6.62 19.03
C ARG A 19 2.43 6.43 20.55
N PRO A 20 1.32 6.30 21.29
CA PRO A 20 1.34 6.03 22.73
C PRO A 20 2.20 4.80 23.05
N LYS A 21 3.02 4.88 24.12
CA LYS A 21 3.89 3.78 24.58
C LYS A 21 3.10 2.58 25.15
N ASP A 22 1.91 2.82 25.68
CA ASP A 22 1.14 1.87 26.50
C ASP A 22 -0.09 1.26 25.81
N GLU A 23 -0.12 1.23 24.47
CA GLU A 23 -0.89 0.19 23.80
C GLU A 23 -0.18 -1.13 24.08
N HIS A 24 -0.60 -1.86 25.13
CA HIS A 24 -0.28 -3.28 25.38
C HIS A 24 0.12 -3.93 24.07
N ASN A 25 1.41 -4.21 23.84
CA ASN A 25 1.99 -4.31 22.50
C ASN A 25 1.19 -5.24 21.57
N ILE A 26 0.12 -4.73 20.96
CA ILE A 26 -0.90 -5.52 20.25
C ILE A 26 -0.23 -6.16 19.06
N ALA A 27 0.74 -5.46 18.49
CA ALA A 27 1.60 -5.97 17.43
C ALA A 27 2.47 -7.15 17.90
N ALA A 28 3.02 -7.14 19.11
CA ALA A 28 3.76 -8.29 19.64
C ALA A 28 2.83 -9.47 19.94
N LEU A 29 1.67 -9.23 20.53
CA LEU A 29 0.67 -10.28 20.77
C LEU A 29 0.16 -10.89 19.45
N ALA A 30 -0.15 -10.06 18.45
CA ALA A 30 -0.53 -10.55 17.13
C ALA A 30 0.60 -11.37 16.48
N ARG A 31 1.86 -10.94 16.63
CA ARG A 31 3.03 -11.71 16.15
C ARG A 31 3.19 -13.03 16.90
N SER A 32 2.85 -13.14 18.18
CA SER A 32 2.95 -14.42 18.89
C SER A 32 1.98 -15.47 18.34
N TYR A 33 0.87 -15.06 17.72
CA TYR A 33 -0.07 -15.98 17.04
C TYR A 33 0.36 -16.41 15.63
N SER A 34 1.52 -15.96 15.13
CA SER A 34 1.91 -16.20 13.73
C SER A 34 1.98 -17.70 13.38
N MET A 35 2.43 -18.54 14.32
CA MET A 35 2.54 -19.99 14.10
C MET A 35 1.17 -20.64 13.96
N GLU A 36 0.28 -20.40 14.93
CA GLU A 36 -1.10 -20.91 14.92
C GLU A 36 -1.88 -20.40 13.70
N ALA A 37 -1.67 -19.14 13.29
CA ALA A 37 -2.29 -18.59 12.10
C ALA A 37 -1.82 -19.31 10.82
N ILE A 38 -0.53 -19.70 10.74
CA ILE A 38 -0.01 -20.49 9.61
C ILE A 38 -0.61 -21.90 9.62
N GLU A 39 -0.69 -22.55 10.79
CA GLU A 39 -1.30 -23.88 10.93
C GLU A 39 -2.77 -23.86 10.51
N THR A 40 -3.51 -22.83 10.92
CA THR A 40 -4.90 -22.62 10.51
C THR A 40 -5.03 -22.48 8.98
N LEU A 41 -4.13 -21.75 8.33
CA LEU A 41 -4.12 -21.66 6.86
C LEU A 41 -3.84 -23.03 6.22
N VAL A 42 -2.95 -23.84 6.79
CA VAL A 42 -2.67 -25.20 6.31
C VAL A 42 -3.91 -26.09 6.45
N GLU A 43 -4.62 -26.03 7.57
CA GLU A 43 -5.86 -26.78 7.78
C GLU A 43 -6.95 -26.35 6.80
N LEU A 44 -7.17 -25.05 6.62
CA LEU A 44 -8.14 -24.51 5.67
C LEU A 44 -7.80 -24.94 4.24
N MET A 45 -6.54 -24.87 3.83
CA MET A 45 -6.09 -25.32 2.51
C MET A 45 -6.38 -26.80 2.26
N ARG A 46 -6.19 -27.65 3.28
CA ARG A 46 -6.36 -29.09 3.19
C ARG A 46 -7.83 -29.53 3.25
N ASN A 47 -8.61 -28.92 4.14
CA ASN A 47 -9.88 -29.50 4.60
C ASN A 47 -11.10 -28.60 4.37
N ALA A 48 -10.95 -27.33 3.98
CA ALA A 48 -12.11 -26.47 3.80
C ALA A 48 -13.02 -26.99 2.67
N ARG A 49 -14.34 -26.96 2.89
CA ARG A 49 -15.32 -27.43 1.91
C ARG A 49 -15.44 -26.51 0.69
N ASP A 50 -15.23 -25.21 0.90
CA ASP A 50 -15.27 -24.21 -0.16
C ASP A 50 -13.88 -24.08 -0.82
N ASP A 51 -13.83 -24.37 -2.12
CA ASP A 51 -12.60 -24.26 -2.91
C ASP A 51 -12.04 -22.83 -2.95
N ARG A 52 -12.88 -21.79 -2.80
CA ARG A 52 -12.40 -20.40 -2.67
C ARG A 52 -11.60 -20.20 -1.40
N VAL A 53 -12.03 -20.81 -0.29
CA VAL A 53 -11.31 -20.75 0.99
C VAL A 53 -9.98 -21.50 0.88
N ARG A 54 -10.00 -22.69 0.28
CA ARG A 54 -8.78 -23.47 0.04
C ARG A 54 -7.77 -22.71 -0.83
N GLY A 55 -8.23 -22.15 -1.95
CA GLY A 55 -7.41 -21.37 -2.87
C GLY A 55 -6.83 -20.12 -2.20
N THR A 56 -7.62 -19.40 -1.41
CA THR A 56 -7.17 -18.22 -0.66
C THR A 56 -6.11 -18.59 0.39
N ALA A 57 -6.30 -19.69 1.11
CA ALA A 57 -5.34 -20.17 2.09
C ALA A 57 -4.01 -20.59 1.43
N ALA A 58 -4.08 -21.33 0.31
CA ALA A 58 -2.90 -21.70 -0.48
C ALA A 58 -2.13 -20.46 -0.98
N GLN A 59 -2.82 -19.48 -1.56
CA GLN A 59 -2.21 -18.24 -2.02
C GLN A 59 -1.54 -17.48 -0.87
N ALA A 60 -2.20 -17.39 0.29
CA ALA A 60 -1.66 -16.71 1.47
C ALA A 60 -0.36 -17.34 2.00
N LEU A 61 -0.22 -18.68 1.88
CA LEU A 61 1.01 -19.39 2.23
C LEU A 61 2.12 -19.13 1.20
N LEU A 62 1.81 -19.20 -0.09
CA LEU A 62 2.77 -18.94 -1.17
C LEU A 62 3.31 -17.51 -1.13
N ASP A 63 2.44 -16.51 -0.96
CA ASP A 63 2.81 -15.11 -0.85
C ASP A 63 3.80 -14.84 0.31
N ARG A 64 3.73 -15.66 1.37
CA ARG A 64 4.64 -15.55 2.53
C ARG A 64 5.95 -16.32 2.35
N GLY A 65 5.90 -17.49 1.71
CA GLY A 65 7.09 -18.32 1.48
C GLY A 65 7.96 -17.83 0.32
N PHE A 66 7.34 -17.31 -0.73
CA PHE A 66 8.02 -16.92 -1.97
C PHE A 66 7.94 -15.42 -2.26
N GLY A 67 7.14 -14.68 -1.49
CA GLY A 67 6.84 -13.28 -1.77
C GLY A 67 5.78 -13.11 -2.86
N LYS A 68 5.33 -11.86 -3.04
CA LYS A 68 4.44 -11.52 -4.16
C LYS A 68 5.23 -11.43 -5.47
N PRO A 69 4.63 -11.79 -6.61
CA PRO A 69 5.23 -11.56 -7.92
C PRO A 69 5.67 -10.10 -8.10
N LYS A 70 6.79 -9.89 -8.79
CA LYS A 70 7.28 -8.54 -9.09
C LYS A 70 6.23 -7.79 -9.91
N VAL A 71 5.75 -6.68 -9.38
CA VAL A 71 4.85 -5.77 -10.11
C VAL A 71 5.72 -4.85 -10.97
N GLU A 72 5.58 -4.94 -12.29
CA GLU A 72 6.17 -3.96 -13.20
C GLU A 72 5.31 -2.69 -13.19
N ILE A 73 5.89 -1.59 -12.71
CA ILE A 73 5.25 -0.28 -12.79
C ILE A 73 5.62 0.31 -14.15
N GLN A 74 4.65 0.33 -15.07
CA GLN A 74 4.79 1.09 -16.31
C GLN A 74 4.68 2.58 -15.98
N ASN A 75 5.82 3.28 -15.95
CA ASN A 75 5.85 4.74 -15.86
C ASN A 75 5.49 5.33 -17.22
N THR A 76 4.20 5.50 -17.51
CA THR A 76 3.71 6.17 -18.72
C THR A 76 3.85 7.70 -18.62
N ASN A 77 5.06 8.20 -18.32
CA ASN A 77 5.35 9.63 -18.40
C ASN A 77 5.44 10.14 -19.85
N ALA A 78 5.64 9.23 -20.82
CA ALA A 78 5.64 9.55 -22.25
C ALA A 78 4.24 9.98 -22.71
N ASP A 79 3.20 9.25 -22.30
CA ASP A 79 1.81 9.48 -22.71
C ASP A 79 1.29 10.87 -22.36
N PHE A 80 1.68 11.41 -21.20
CA PHE A 80 1.25 12.72 -20.74
C PHE A 80 1.85 13.87 -21.56
N ARG A 81 3.13 13.78 -21.95
CA ARG A 81 3.79 14.84 -22.74
C ARG A 81 3.25 14.88 -24.15
N ASP A 82 3.06 13.72 -24.75
CA ASP A 82 2.55 13.59 -26.11
C ASP A 82 1.08 14.04 -26.20
N ALA A 83 0.27 13.73 -25.18
CA ALA A 83 -1.10 14.21 -25.09
C ALA A 83 -1.18 15.74 -24.95
N LEU A 84 -0.31 16.35 -24.12
CA LEU A 84 -0.26 17.80 -23.96
C LEU A 84 0.18 18.51 -25.24
N GLU A 85 1.15 17.96 -25.97
CA GLU A 85 1.61 18.53 -27.23
C GLU A 85 0.53 18.48 -28.32
N GLN A 86 -0.25 17.40 -28.37
CA GLN A 86 -1.39 17.27 -29.30
C GLN A 86 -2.49 18.31 -29.01
N VAL A 87 -2.83 18.51 -27.73
CA VAL A 87 -3.80 19.54 -27.33
C VAL A 87 -3.29 20.94 -27.71
N GLN A 88 -2.02 21.24 -27.47
CA GLN A 88 -1.42 22.52 -27.83
C GLN A 88 -1.40 22.77 -29.36
N LYS A 89 -1.08 21.74 -30.16
CA LYS A 89 -1.12 21.81 -31.63
C LYS A 89 -2.54 22.09 -32.14
N ARG A 90 -3.55 21.42 -31.58
CA ARG A 90 -4.96 21.61 -31.95
C ARG A 90 -5.46 23.02 -31.61
N MET A 91 -5.10 23.53 -30.43
CA MET A 91 -5.46 24.90 -30.01
C MET A 91 -4.81 25.98 -30.89
N ARG A 92 -3.55 25.77 -31.32
CA ARG A 92 -2.85 26.68 -32.24
C ARG A 92 -3.45 26.72 -33.64
N GLN A 93 -3.97 25.60 -34.13
CA GLN A 93 -4.63 25.53 -35.43
C GLN A 93 -6.01 26.22 -35.40
N MET A 94 -6.74 26.09 -34.29
CA MET A 94 -8.05 26.70 -34.12
C MET A 94 -8.00 28.23 -34.02
N ASN A 95 -6.93 28.80 -33.46
CA ASN A 95 -6.73 30.26 -33.37
C ASN A 95 -6.11 30.90 -34.63
N ARG A 96 -5.88 30.13 -35.69
CA ARG A 96 -5.33 30.60 -36.98
C ARG A 96 -6.35 30.62 -38.12
N SER A 97 -7.60 30.24 -37.86
CA SER A 97 -8.78 30.46 -38.74
C SER A 97 -9.67 31.53 -38.13
#